data_AF-A0A969CLG0-F1
#
_entry.id   AF-A0A969CLG0-F1
#
_cell.length_a   1.000
_cell.length_b   1.000
_cell.length_c   1.000
_cell.angle_alpha   90.00
_cell.angle_beta   90.00
_cell.angle_gamma   90.00
#
_symmetry.space_group_name_H-M   'P 1'
#
loop_
_entity.id
_entity.type
_entity.pdbx_description
1 polymer ?
#
loop_
_entity_poly.entity_id
_entity_poly.type
_entity_poly.pdbx_seq_one_letter_code
_entity_poly.pdbx_strand_id
1 'polypeptide(L)'
;MRIPRLHNSRQKKPKSPRRKSKIQITPLSRWHPRLRLITDWAIIIGSVMLCLLMLLTRVPGMELLGIGPNWPVIWVVAWSVKRTAFQGALAGVVLGLLQDAMTSPEPTHALSLAVVGSLTGLLQKQRFIQEDFISIALIVFGMAVWSETIFASQLILMGDRNAADIWAYFQKVALASAILSSLWAPVVYFPLNRWWEQLKLAEQS
;
A
#
# COMPACT_ATOMS: atom_id res chain seq x y z
N MET A 1 -14.47 -79.97 -14.24
CA MET A 1 -13.18 -79.66 -13.59
C MET A 1 -13.05 -78.14 -13.47
N ARG A 2 -13.01 -77.60 -12.24
CA ARG A 2 -12.97 -76.15 -11.94
C ARG A 2 -11.52 -75.66 -11.90
N ILE A 3 -11.22 -74.61 -12.65
CA ILE A 3 -9.94 -73.89 -12.65
C ILE A 3 -9.99 -72.79 -11.56
N PRO A 4 -8.94 -72.55 -10.76
CA PRO A 4 -8.99 -71.62 -9.64
C PRO A 4 -8.86 -70.15 -10.08
N ARG A 5 -9.67 -69.26 -9.48
CA ARG A 5 -9.55 -67.81 -9.64
C ARG A 5 -8.39 -67.28 -8.78
N LEU A 6 -7.39 -66.68 -9.43
CA LEU A 6 -6.29 -65.98 -8.75
C LEU A 6 -6.81 -64.77 -7.95
N HIS A 7 -6.45 -64.75 -6.68
CA HIS A 7 -6.70 -63.70 -5.71
C HIS A 7 -5.77 -62.50 -5.99
N ASN A 8 -6.31 -61.41 -6.55
CA ASN A 8 -5.56 -60.18 -6.80
C ASN A 8 -5.75 -59.20 -5.63
N SER A 9 -4.86 -59.29 -4.62
CA SER A 9 -4.84 -58.39 -3.47
C SER A 9 -4.16 -57.05 -3.84
N ARG A 10 -4.92 -56.09 -4.37
CA ARG A 10 -4.42 -54.70 -4.45
C ARG A 10 -4.52 -54.03 -3.09
N GLN A 11 -3.42 -54.08 -2.36
CA GLN A 11 -3.19 -53.30 -1.13
C GLN A 11 -3.46 -51.81 -1.39
N LYS A 12 -4.45 -51.26 -0.68
CA LYS A 12 -4.71 -49.81 -0.62
C LYS A 12 -3.64 -49.16 0.26
N LYS A 13 -2.72 -48.38 -0.34
CA LYS A 13 -1.81 -47.49 0.39
C LYS A 13 -2.64 -46.44 1.17
N PRO A 14 -2.43 -46.25 2.48
CA PRO A 14 -3.09 -45.18 3.22
C PRO A 14 -2.50 -43.82 2.80
N LYS A 15 -3.35 -42.92 2.31
CA LYS A 15 -2.98 -41.52 2.05
C LYS A 15 -2.69 -40.85 3.40
N SER A 16 -1.48 -40.30 3.57
CA SER A 16 -1.15 -39.54 4.78
C SER A 16 -2.02 -38.28 4.87
N PRO A 17 -2.52 -37.91 6.06
CA PRO A 17 -3.23 -36.66 6.22
C PRO A 17 -2.20 -35.53 6.22
N ARG A 18 -2.16 -34.73 5.13
CA ARG A 18 -1.54 -33.40 5.12
C ARG A 18 -2.19 -32.57 6.22
N ARG A 19 -1.53 -32.49 7.37
CA ARG A 19 -1.88 -31.66 8.52
C ARG A 19 -1.75 -30.20 8.11
N LYS A 20 -2.81 -29.63 7.53
CA LYS A 20 -2.95 -28.19 7.33
C LYS A 20 -3.02 -27.57 8.73
N SER A 21 -1.94 -26.97 9.19
CA SER A 21 -1.93 -26.09 10.36
C SER A 21 -2.80 -24.87 10.04
N LYS A 22 -4.11 -24.99 10.22
CA LYS A 22 -4.99 -23.84 10.30
C LYS A 22 -4.61 -23.11 11.58
N ILE A 23 -3.79 -22.07 11.45
CA ILE A 23 -3.66 -21.02 12.45
C ILE A 23 -5.07 -20.47 12.62
N GLN A 24 -5.78 -20.92 13.65
CA GLN A 24 -7.12 -20.46 14.00
C GLN A 24 -6.95 -19.07 14.62
N ILE A 25 -6.86 -18.06 13.77
CA ILE A 25 -7.07 -16.68 14.19
C ILE A 25 -8.52 -16.61 14.64
N THR A 26 -8.75 -16.30 15.92
CA THR A 26 -10.09 -16.08 16.48
C THR A 26 -10.87 -15.10 15.58
N PRO A 27 -12.11 -15.41 15.18
CA PRO A 27 -12.86 -14.54 14.28
C PRO A 27 -13.09 -13.19 14.95
N LEU A 28 -12.60 -12.11 14.32
CA LEU A 28 -12.79 -10.71 14.73
C LEU A 28 -14.27 -10.35 15.01
N SER A 29 -15.21 -11.10 14.43
CA SER A 29 -16.65 -11.07 14.68
C SER A 29 -17.05 -11.21 16.16
N ARG A 30 -16.23 -11.83 17.01
CA ARG A 30 -16.56 -11.97 18.44
C ARG A 30 -16.09 -10.79 19.32
N TRP A 31 -15.37 -9.82 18.76
CA TRP A 31 -14.76 -8.75 19.54
C TRP A 31 -15.75 -7.62 19.79
N HIS A 32 -15.71 -7.03 20.99
CA HIS A 32 -16.51 -5.87 21.36
C HIS A 32 -16.25 -4.69 20.40
N PRO A 33 -17.26 -3.91 19.99
CA PRO A 33 -17.11 -2.81 19.02
C PRO A 33 -16.02 -1.80 19.38
N ARG A 34 -15.85 -1.48 20.68
CA ARG A 34 -14.78 -0.58 21.15
C ARG A 34 -13.37 -1.14 20.90
N LEU A 35 -13.16 -2.44 21.11
CA LEU A 35 -11.87 -3.10 20.87
C LEU A 35 -11.52 -3.11 19.37
N ARG A 36 -12.51 -3.30 18.49
CA ARG A 36 -12.30 -3.24 17.04
C ARG A 36 -11.85 -1.85 16.60
N LEU A 37 -12.52 -0.81 17.11
CA LEU A 37 -12.17 0.58 16.85
C LEU A 37 -10.73 0.88 17.31
N ILE A 38 -10.38 0.53 18.55
CA ILE A 38 -9.03 0.73 19.09
C ILE A 38 -7.98 0.02 18.23
N THR A 39 -8.26 -1.20 17.79
CA THR A 39 -7.32 -1.99 16.98
C THR A 39 -7.15 -1.39 15.57
N ASP A 40 -8.24 -0.90 14.95
CA ASP A 40 -8.15 -0.21 13.66
C ASP A 40 -7.32 1.06 13.75
N TRP A 41 -7.57 1.91 14.76
CA TRP A 41 -6.75 3.10 15.02
C TRP A 41 -5.29 2.74 15.30
N ALA A 42 -5.04 1.71 16.09
CA ALA A 42 -3.68 1.24 16.37
C ALA A 42 -2.94 0.81 15.09
N ILE A 43 -3.63 0.16 14.15
CA ILE A 43 -3.04 -0.28 12.88
C ILE A 43 -2.84 0.89 11.93
N ILE A 44 -3.77 1.85 11.87
CA ILE A 44 -3.59 3.09 11.10
C ILE A 44 -2.38 3.85 11.63
N ILE A 45 -2.32 4.13 12.93
CA ILE A 45 -1.20 4.85 13.56
C ILE A 45 0.10 4.06 13.41
N GLY A 46 0.08 2.75 13.66
CA GLY A 46 1.25 1.89 13.54
C GLY A 46 1.78 1.81 12.10
N SER A 47 0.90 1.75 11.10
CA SER A 47 1.30 1.73 9.69
C SER A 47 1.80 3.10 9.20
N VAL A 48 1.23 4.21 9.68
CA VAL A 48 1.75 5.56 9.44
C VAL A 48 3.13 5.73 10.08
N MET A 49 3.28 5.35 11.34
CA MET A 49 4.58 5.39 12.03
C MET A 49 5.62 4.53 11.32
N LEU A 50 5.25 3.32 10.89
CA LEU A 50 6.15 2.45 10.13
C LEU A 50 6.55 3.08 8.78
N CYS A 51 5.60 3.70 8.08
CA CYS A 51 5.84 4.43 6.83
C CYS A 51 6.86 5.57 7.03
N LEU A 52 6.68 6.36 8.09
CA LEU A 52 7.58 7.45 8.45
C LEU A 52 8.96 6.94 8.91
N LEU A 53 9.02 5.82 9.64
CA LEU A 53 10.30 5.19 10.01
C LEU A 53 11.03 4.65 8.77
N MET A 54 10.30 4.02 7.85
CA MET A 54 10.85 3.51 6.59
C MET A 54 11.38 4.63 5.68
N LEU A 55 10.80 5.83 5.75
CA LEU A 55 11.33 7.02 5.08
C LEU A 55 12.74 7.37 5.60
N LEU A 56 12.99 7.21 6.89
CA LEU A 56 14.28 7.50 7.52
C LEU A 56 15.31 6.39 7.29
N THR A 57 14.87 5.14 7.15
CA THR A 57 15.77 3.99 6.97
C THR A 57 16.06 3.72 5.50
N ARG A 58 17.25 4.12 5.04
CA ARG A 58 17.78 3.79 3.71
C ARG A 58 18.51 2.46 3.75
N VAL A 59 17.76 1.36 3.64
CA VAL A 59 18.32 0.00 3.63
C VAL A 59 18.89 -0.30 2.24
N PRO A 60 20.11 -0.88 2.12
CA PRO A 60 20.68 -1.25 0.83
C PRO A 60 19.73 -2.19 0.06
N GLY A 61 19.43 -1.86 -1.19
CA GLY A 61 18.47 -2.58 -2.04
C GLY A 61 17.06 -1.95 -2.11
N MET A 62 16.78 -0.92 -1.29
CA MET A 62 15.55 -0.12 -1.42
C MET A 62 15.77 1.20 -2.17
N GLU A 63 16.96 1.41 -2.75
CA GLU A 63 17.28 2.62 -3.49
C GLU A 63 17.67 2.31 -4.93
N LEU A 64 17.27 3.19 -5.84
CA LEU A 64 17.64 3.18 -7.23
C LEU A 64 18.24 4.55 -7.54
N LEU A 65 19.51 4.60 -7.96
CA LEU A 65 20.22 5.85 -8.23
C LEU A 65 20.27 6.82 -7.02
N GLY A 66 20.30 6.29 -5.78
CA GLY A 66 20.27 7.09 -4.54
C GLY A 66 18.89 7.67 -4.18
N ILE A 67 17.85 7.31 -4.94
CA ILE A 67 16.45 7.70 -4.72
C ILE A 67 15.72 6.50 -4.13
N GLY A 68 15.04 6.69 -3.00
CA GLY A 68 14.23 5.66 -2.34
C GLY A 68 12.76 5.67 -2.78
N PRO A 69 11.97 4.65 -2.39
CA PRO A 69 10.53 4.64 -2.59
C PRO A 69 9.86 5.76 -1.78
N ASN A 70 8.77 6.27 -2.33
CA ASN A 70 7.92 7.24 -1.66
C ASN A 70 6.88 6.48 -0.82
N TRP A 71 7.29 6.08 0.39
CA TRP A 71 6.41 5.37 1.34
C TRP A 71 5.11 6.13 1.63
N PRO A 72 5.11 7.46 1.83
CA PRO A 72 3.89 8.23 2.04
C PRO A 72 2.88 8.07 0.90
N VAL A 73 3.32 8.15 -0.35
CA VAL A 73 2.46 7.91 -1.52
C VAL A 73 1.88 6.49 -1.50
N ILE A 74 2.71 5.47 -1.26
CA ILE A 74 2.26 4.07 -1.20
C ILE A 74 1.15 3.91 -0.14
N TRP A 75 1.38 4.45 1.06
CA TRP A 75 0.43 4.33 2.16
C TRP A 75 -0.87 5.09 1.88
N VAL A 76 -0.79 6.33 1.40
CA VAL A 76 -1.98 7.14 1.05
C VAL A 76 -2.79 6.45 -0.02
N VAL A 77 -2.15 5.90 -1.06
CA VAL A 77 -2.86 5.15 -2.10
C VAL A 77 -3.53 3.93 -1.48
N ALA A 78 -2.79 3.08 -0.76
CA ALA A 78 -3.33 1.86 -0.17
C ALA A 78 -4.51 2.12 0.77
N TRP A 79 -4.45 3.18 1.57
CA TRP A 79 -5.51 3.57 2.48
C TRP A 79 -6.71 4.21 1.76
N SER A 80 -6.48 4.97 0.68
CA SER A 80 -7.53 5.73 -0.02
C SER A 80 -8.30 4.93 -1.06
N VAL A 81 -7.75 3.82 -1.58
CA VAL A 81 -8.38 3.01 -2.66
C VAL A 81 -9.82 2.57 -2.35
N LYS A 82 -10.16 2.33 -1.08
CA LYS A 82 -11.50 1.89 -0.65
C LYS A 82 -12.31 2.98 0.08
N ARG A 83 -11.85 4.22 0.04
CA ARG A 83 -12.43 5.35 0.78
C ARG A 83 -12.75 6.52 -0.16
N THR A 84 -13.62 7.41 0.30
CA THR A 84 -14.05 8.55 -0.53
C THR A 84 -12.88 9.50 -0.82
N ALA A 85 -12.93 10.21 -1.94
CA ALA A 85 -11.91 11.19 -2.32
C ALA A 85 -11.62 12.21 -1.22
N PHE A 86 -12.64 12.69 -0.50
CA PHE A 86 -12.46 13.60 0.63
C PHE A 86 -11.66 12.98 1.78
N GLN A 87 -11.98 11.73 2.15
CA GLN A 87 -11.22 11.01 3.18
C GLN A 87 -9.77 10.80 2.74
N GLY A 88 -9.55 10.40 1.49
CA GLY A 88 -8.22 10.21 0.92
C GLY A 88 -7.40 11.51 0.89
N ALA A 89 -8.03 12.62 0.50
CA ALA A 89 -7.39 13.94 0.53
C ALA A 89 -6.99 14.33 1.94
N LEU A 90 -7.87 14.15 2.94
CA LEU A 90 -7.58 14.45 4.34
C LEU A 90 -6.40 13.62 4.86
N ALA A 91 -6.38 12.32 4.57
CA ALA A 91 -5.27 11.45 4.94
C ALA A 91 -3.95 11.87 4.27
N GLY A 92 -4.01 12.29 3.00
CA GLY A 92 -2.87 12.85 2.28
C GLY A 92 -2.32 14.14 2.91
N VAL A 93 -3.19 15.08 3.27
CA VAL A 93 -2.80 16.32 3.98
C VAL A 93 -2.14 15.98 5.30
N VAL A 94 -2.77 15.15 6.13
CA VAL A 94 -2.23 14.79 7.45
C VAL A 94 -0.88 14.11 7.32
N LEU A 95 -0.74 13.15 6.40
CA LEU A 95 0.53 12.45 6.21
C LEU A 95 1.61 13.37 5.63
N GLY A 96 1.26 14.28 4.72
CA GLY A 96 2.21 15.25 4.18
C GLY A 96 2.65 16.29 5.19
N LEU A 97 1.78 16.74 6.09
CA LEU A 97 2.17 17.59 7.21
C LEU A 97 3.08 16.84 8.21
N LEU A 98 2.81 15.55 8.45
CA LEU A 98 3.69 14.71 9.26
C LEU A 98 5.06 14.53 8.59
N GLN A 99 5.09 14.36 7.27
CA GLN A 99 6.32 14.30 6.50
C GLN A 99 7.07 15.63 6.59
N ASP A 100 6.40 16.76 6.32
CA ASP A 100 6.96 18.12 6.41
C ASP A 100 7.52 18.42 7.81
N ALA A 101 6.90 17.90 8.87
CA ALA A 101 7.38 18.05 10.25
C ALA A 101 8.66 17.24 10.54
N MET A 102 8.89 16.14 9.81
CA MET A 102 10.10 15.32 9.92
C MET A 102 11.19 15.73 8.95
N THR A 103 10.82 16.30 7.80
CA THR A 103 11.72 16.75 6.74
C THR A 103 11.77 18.28 6.66
N SER A 104 12.13 18.83 5.51
CA SER A 104 11.94 20.25 5.23
C SER A 104 10.50 20.50 4.80
N PRO A 105 9.82 21.55 5.30
CA PRO A 105 8.48 21.95 4.88
C PRO A 105 8.47 22.77 3.57
N GLU A 106 9.64 23.11 3.02
CA GLU A 106 9.76 23.94 1.82
C GLU A 106 10.28 23.13 0.62
N PRO A 107 9.46 22.89 -0.43
CA PRO A 107 7.99 23.05 -0.52
C PRO A 107 7.20 21.97 0.22
N THR A 108 5.90 22.22 0.47
CA THR A 108 5.06 21.33 1.30
C THR A 108 4.65 20.05 0.56
N HIS A 109 4.91 18.90 1.19
CA HIS A 109 4.41 17.59 0.72
C HIS A 109 2.91 17.39 0.98
N ALA A 110 2.29 18.20 1.83
CA ALA A 110 0.85 18.12 2.12
C ALA A 110 -0.01 18.30 0.86
N LEU A 111 0.37 19.23 -0.03
CA LEU A 111 -0.41 19.51 -1.24
C LEU A 111 -0.33 18.36 -2.24
N SER A 112 0.86 17.82 -2.50
CA SER A 112 1.04 16.70 -3.44
C SER A 112 0.32 15.45 -2.94
N LEU A 113 0.46 15.11 -1.65
CA LEU A 113 -0.20 13.94 -1.06
C LEU A 113 -1.73 14.10 -0.96
N ALA A 114 -2.24 15.31 -0.73
CA ALA A 114 -3.67 15.59 -0.79
C ALA A 114 -4.26 15.29 -2.17
N VAL A 115 -3.58 15.72 -3.23
CA VAL A 115 -4.00 15.45 -4.62
C VAL A 115 -3.96 13.96 -4.90
N VAL A 116 -2.88 13.27 -4.52
CA VAL A 116 -2.76 11.81 -4.68
C VAL A 116 -3.89 11.07 -3.98
N GLY A 117 -4.18 11.41 -2.71
CA GLY A 117 -5.25 10.78 -1.95
C GLY A 117 -6.63 11.04 -2.54
N SER A 118 -6.89 12.26 -2.99
CA SER A 118 -8.13 12.64 -3.67
C SER A 118 -8.32 11.85 -4.97
N LEU A 119 -7.34 11.87 -5.87
CA LEU A 119 -7.40 11.17 -7.15
C LEU A 119 -7.56 9.66 -6.95
N THR A 120 -6.86 9.09 -5.97
CA THR A 120 -6.99 7.66 -5.65
C THR A 120 -8.41 7.31 -5.17
N GLY A 121 -9.00 8.13 -4.29
CA GLY A 121 -10.39 7.91 -3.85
C GLY A 121 -11.42 8.13 -4.96
N LEU A 122 -11.11 8.92 -6.00
CA LEU A 122 -11.96 9.01 -7.20
C LEU A 122 -11.87 7.75 -8.07
N LEU A 123 -10.68 7.15 -8.18
CA LEU A 123 -10.45 5.89 -8.90
C LEU A 123 -11.17 4.69 -8.26
N GLN A 124 -11.54 4.78 -6.97
CA GLN A 124 -12.34 3.75 -6.28
C GLN A 124 -13.61 3.36 -7.06
N LYS A 125 -14.24 4.31 -7.76
CA LYS A 125 -15.51 4.07 -8.46
C LYS A 125 -15.38 3.06 -9.61
N GLN A 126 -14.16 2.73 -10.04
CA GLN A 126 -13.90 1.76 -11.09
C GLN A 126 -13.59 0.38 -10.47
N ARG A 127 -14.56 -0.54 -10.58
CA ARG A 127 -14.49 -1.91 -10.00
C ARG A 127 -13.33 -2.76 -10.54
N PHE A 128 -12.86 -2.49 -11.76
CA PHE A 128 -11.80 -3.26 -12.42
C PHE A 128 -10.38 -2.94 -11.92
N ILE A 129 -10.21 -1.88 -11.13
CA ILE A 129 -8.90 -1.38 -10.68
C ILE A 129 -8.41 -2.05 -9.38
N GLN A 130 -9.29 -2.76 -8.66
CA GLN A 130 -9.03 -3.16 -7.25
C GLN A 130 -8.65 -4.63 -7.04
N GLU A 131 -8.80 -5.50 -8.04
CA GLU A 131 -8.65 -6.95 -7.84
C GLU A 131 -7.22 -7.45 -8.14
N ASP A 132 -6.48 -6.77 -9.03
CA ASP A 132 -5.17 -7.22 -9.47
C ASP A 132 -4.01 -6.44 -8.83
N PHE A 133 -2.99 -7.19 -8.38
CA PHE A 133 -1.75 -6.62 -7.83
C PHE A 133 -1.05 -5.68 -8.83
N ILE A 134 -1.19 -5.95 -10.14
CA ILE A 134 -0.63 -5.12 -11.22
C ILE A 134 -1.31 -3.74 -11.24
N SER A 135 -2.64 -3.70 -11.09
CA SER A 135 -3.41 -2.45 -11.10
C SER A 135 -3.00 -1.53 -9.96
N ILE A 136 -2.80 -2.07 -8.75
CA ILE A 136 -2.33 -1.28 -7.59
C ILE A 136 -0.93 -0.73 -7.83
N ALA A 137 -0.01 -1.56 -8.33
CA ALA A 137 1.33 -1.11 -8.68
C ALA A 137 1.29 0.02 -9.72
N LEU A 138 0.44 -0.10 -10.75
CA LEU A 138 0.28 0.91 -11.80
C LEU A 138 -0.31 2.22 -11.27
N ILE A 139 -1.29 2.16 -10.37
CA ILE A 139 -1.84 3.36 -9.71
C ILE A 139 -0.73 4.05 -8.91
N VAL A 140 -0.01 3.30 -8.07
CA VAL A 140 1.06 3.88 -7.24
C VAL A 140 2.16 4.48 -8.12
N PHE A 141 2.52 3.81 -9.22
CA PHE A 141 3.45 4.36 -10.21
C PHE A 141 2.97 5.73 -10.70
N GLY A 142 1.74 5.81 -11.20
CA GLY A 142 1.17 7.06 -11.70
C GLY A 142 1.11 8.14 -10.61
N MET A 143 0.63 7.79 -9.43
CA MET A 143 0.51 8.73 -8.30
C MET A 143 1.86 9.23 -7.79
N ALA A 144 2.90 8.40 -7.81
CA ALA A 144 4.25 8.82 -7.47
C ALA A 144 4.78 9.83 -8.49
N VAL A 145 4.63 9.57 -9.79
CA VAL A 145 5.00 10.54 -10.84
C VAL A 145 4.25 11.86 -10.66
N TRP A 146 2.94 11.80 -10.41
CA TRP A 146 2.12 12.98 -10.15
C TRP A 146 2.58 13.76 -8.91
N SER A 147 2.86 13.07 -7.81
CA SER A 147 3.34 13.68 -6.56
C SER A 147 4.64 14.44 -6.77
N GLU A 148 5.63 13.81 -7.40
CA GLU A 148 6.94 14.43 -7.65
C GLU A 148 6.83 15.59 -8.66
N THR A 149 5.93 15.48 -9.65
CA THR A 149 5.67 16.57 -10.61
C THR A 149 5.08 17.79 -9.92
N ILE A 150 4.12 17.60 -9.00
CA ILE A 150 3.52 18.69 -8.22
C ILE A 150 4.60 19.34 -7.34
N PHE A 151 5.43 18.53 -6.67
CA PHE A 151 6.51 19.03 -5.82
C PHE A 151 7.55 19.83 -6.61
N ALA A 152 7.98 19.30 -7.78
CA ALA A 152 8.88 20.00 -8.68
C ALA A 152 8.27 21.33 -9.17
N SER A 153 6.97 21.33 -9.49
CA SER A 153 6.25 22.53 -9.91
C SER A 153 6.21 23.59 -8.80
N GLN A 154 5.97 23.17 -7.55
CA GLN A 154 6.04 24.07 -6.40
C GLN A 154 7.43 24.68 -6.24
N LEU A 155 8.48 23.87 -6.41
CA LEU A 155 9.87 24.33 -6.29
C LEU A 155 10.23 25.34 -7.39
N ILE A 156 9.77 25.13 -8.62
CA ILE A 156 9.94 26.09 -9.73
C ILE A 156 9.24 27.41 -9.42
N LEU A 157 8.02 27.35 -8.87
CA LEU A 157 7.25 28.55 -8.52
C LEU A 157 7.87 29.36 -7.37
N MET A 158 8.65 28.73 -6.49
CA MET A 158 9.41 29.43 -5.45
C MET A 158 10.59 30.24 -6.01
N GLY A 159 11.01 29.99 -7.26
CA GLY A 159 11.91 30.88 -8.01
C GLY A 159 13.39 30.84 -7.61
N ASP A 160 13.79 29.90 -6.76
CA ASP A 160 15.14 29.89 -6.17
C ASP A 160 16.23 29.31 -7.11
N ARG A 161 15.84 28.56 -8.15
CA ARG A 161 16.77 27.92 -9.12
C ARG A 161 16.21 27.90 -10.54
N ASN A 162 17.09 27.65 -11.50
CA ASN A 162 16.72 27.52 -12.92
C ASN A 162 15.74 26.36 -13.14
N ALA A 163 14.59 26.66 -13.75
CA ALA A 163 13.50 25.72 -13.93
C ALA A 163 13.88 24.49 -14.78
N ALA A 164 14.75 24.67 -15.78
CA ALA A 164 15.21 23.57 -16.64
C ALA A 164 16.02 22.52 -15.87
N ASP A 165 16.87 22.98 -14.95
CA ASP A 165 17.72 22.09 -14.13
C ASP A 165 16.88 21.34 -13.09
N ILE A 166 15.92 22.01 -12.46
CA ILE A 166 14.94 21.38 -11.57
C ILE A 166 14.17 20.29 -12.32
N TRP A 167 13.64 20.61 -13.50
CA TRP A 167 12.82 19.68 -14.27
C TRP A 167 13.59 18.43 -14.69
N ALA A 168 14.81 18.59 -15.22
CA ALA A 168 15.64 17.47 -15.63
C ALA A 168 16.05 16.56 -14.46
N TYR A 169 16.29 17.15 -13.28
CA TYR A 169 16.56 16.39 -12.06
C TYR A 169 15.32 15.62 -11.60
N PHE A 170 14.17 16.29 -11.47
CA PHE A 170 12.94 15.68 -10.97
C PHE A 170 12.36 14.63 -11.92
N GLN A 171 12.65 14.69 -13.22
CA GLN A 171 12.29 13.61 -14.14
C GLN A 171 12.94 12.27 -13.76
N LYS A 172 14.21 12.30 -13.36
CA LYS A 172 14.92 11.09 -12.87
C LYS A 172 14.38 10.64 -11.53
N VAL A 173 14.14 11.59 -10.62
CA VAL A 173 13.57 11.31 -9.28
C VAL A 173 12.20 10.67 -9.40
N ALA A 174 11.30 11.26 -10.20
CA ALA A 174 9.94 10.78 -10.41
C ALA A 174 9.91 9.35 -10.97
N LEU A 175 10.75 9.06 -11.96
CA LEU A 175 10.80 7.72 -12.54
C LEU A 175 11.38 6.69 -11.55
N ALA A 176 12.49 7.00 -10.89
CA ALA A 176 13.11 6.08 -9.94
C ALA A 176 12.20 5.81 -8.74
N SER A 177 11.63 6.86 -8.14
CA SER A 177 10.71 6.74 -7.00
C SER A 177 9.43 6.03 -7.41
N ALA A 178 8.86 6.28 -8.59
CA ALA A 178 7.66 5.61 -9.07
C ALA A 178 7.88 4.12 -9.31
N ILE A 179 9.00 3.73 -9.93
CA ILE A 179 9.34 2.32 -10.16
C ILE A 179 9.46 1.61 -8.80
N LEU A 180 10.26 2.14 -7.88
CA LEU A 180 10.43 1.54 -6.55
C LEU A 180 9.12 1.48 -5.77
N SER A 181 8.35 2.57 -5.76
CA SER A 181 7.10 2.64 -5.01
C SER A 181 6.07 1.66 -5.56
N SER A 182 5.97 1.52 -6.89
CA SER A 182 5.09 0.55 -7.53
C SER A 182 5.45 -0.90 -7.21
N LEU A 183 6.75 -1.19 -7.07
CA LEU A 183 7.22 -2.53 -6.72
C LEU A 183 6.89 -2.89 -5.26
N TRP A 184 7.02 -1.93 -4.35
CA TRP A 184 6.70 -2.11 -2.93
C TRP A 184 5.19 -2.00 -2.63
N ALA A 185 4.40 -1.41 -3.52
CA ALA A 185 2.98 -1.18 -3.31
C ALA A 185 2.15 -2.43 -3.00
N PRO A 186 2.27 -3.55 -3.75
CA PRO A 186 1.52 -4.77 -3.42
C PRO A 186 1.87 -5.35 -2.05
N VAL A 187 3.15 -5.22 -1.64
CA VAL A 187 3.65 -5.72 -0.35
C VAL A 187 3.00 -4.97 0.81
N VAL A 188 2.80 -3.67 0.67
CA VAL A 188 2.15 -2.82 1.69
C VAL A 188 0.62 -2.94 1.60
N TYR A 189 0.05 -2.93 0.40
CA TYR A 189 -1.39 -2.97 0.18
C TYR A 189 -2.02 -4.27 0.70
N PHE A 190 -1.43 -5.43 0.40
CA PHE A 190 -2.04 -6.72 0.72
C PHE A 190 -2.33 -6.94 2.22
N PRO A 191 -1.39 -6.73 3.17
CA PRO A 191 -1.66 -6.90 4.58
C PRO A 191 -2.69 -5.89 5.11
N LEU A 192 -2.61 -4.63 4.70
CA LEU A 192 -3.56 -3.58 5.07
C LEU A 192 -4.97 -3.88 4.56
N ASN A 193 -5.08 -4.26 3.29
CA ASN A 193 -6.34 -4.58 2.66
C ASN A 193 -7.02 -5.77 3.32
N ARG A 194 -6.26 -6.84 3.60
CA ARG A 194 -6.77 -8.04 4.29
C ARG A 194 -7.31 -7.71 5.67
N TRP A 195 -6.66 -6.82 6.40
CA TRP A 195 -7.12 -6.38 7.72
C TRP A 195 -8.48 -5.66 7.63
N TRP A 196 -8.61 -4.66 6.75
CA TRP A 196 -9.87 -3.91 6.59
C TRP A 196 -11.01 -4.77 6.04
N GLU A 197 -10.73 -5.74 5.17
CA GLU A 197 -11.74 -6.71 4.73
C GLU A 197 -12.27 -7.56 5.89
N GLN A 198 -11.39 -8.02 6.78
CA GLN A 198 -11.81 -8.78 7.96
C GLN A 198 -12.65 -7.95 8.93
N LEU A 199 -12.31 -6.67 9.12
CA LEU A 199 -13.13 -5.75 9.92
C LEU A 199 -14.51 -5.54 9.31
N LYS A 200 -14.60 -5.31 8.00
CA LYS A 200 -15.87 -5.11 7.30
C LYS A 200 -16.76 -6.36 7.38
N LEU A 201 -16.19 -7.55 7.22
CA LEU A 201 -16.92 -8.81 7.37
C LEU A 201 -17.42 -9.02 8.81
N ALA A 202 -16.63 -8.61 9.81
CA ALA A 202 -17.01 -8.72 11.21
C ALA A 202 -18.13 -7.73 11.61
N GLU A 203 -18.25 -6.59 10.93
CA GLU A 203 -19.31 -5.60 11.15
C GLU A 203 -20.66 -6.01 10.53
N GLN A 204 -20.62 -6.87 9.50
CA GLN A 204 -21.81 -7.39 8.82
C GLN A 204 -22.39 -8.67 9.44
N SER A 205 -21.66 -9.31 10.38
CA SER A 205 -22.06 -10.53 11.09
C SER A 205 -22.66 -10.23 12.46
#